data_AF-A0A6H5KTV0-F1
#
_entry.id   AF-A0A6H5KTV0-F1
#
_cell.length_a   1.000
_cell.length_b   1.000
_cell.length_c   1.000
_cell.angle_alpha   90.00
_cell.angle_beta   90.00
_cell.angle_gamma   90.00
#
_symmetry.space_group_name_H-M   'P 1'
#
loop_
_entity.id
_entity.type
_entity.pdbx_description
1 polymer ?
#
loop_
_entity_poly.entity_id
_entity_poly.type
_entity_poly.pdbx_seq_one_letter_code
_entity_poly.pdbx_strand_id
1 'polypeptide(L)'
;MYKQPIAGVVWPASLQQLSFGDSFNQSIAEVVWPASLQLLSTDWMLNQPVAEVLWPVSLQRLSFGWAFDQPIAEVVWPLPLQQLSFGSGFNRSIAGVVWPASLQQLSLGSHFNQSIVGVVWPASLQQLSFHWKFIQFIAGVVWPASLQQLSFGDYFNQPIAEVVWPAYLKAAIVWASLQPTHHRSRVTGLPAAAILRGLLQTTHHRNRVARLLTKCDSWRTSLAVTAVEPRSLVVWVLFLAKKNKGG
;
A
#
# COMPACT_ATOMS: atom_id res chain seq x y z
N MET A 1 12.73 -2.94 -31.01
CA MET A 1 13.20 -3.27 -29.65
C MET A 1 14.38 -2.38 -29.33
N TYR A 2 14.22 -1.40 -28.42
CA TYR A 2 15.33 -0.54 -27.99
C TYR A 2 16.29 -1.36 -27.11
N LYS A 3 17.42 -1.77 -27.68
CA LYS A 3 18.47 -2.58 -27.03
C LYS A 3 19.73 -1.77 -26.69
N GLN A 4 19.70 -0.44 -26.83
CA GLN A 4 20.88 0.39 -26.56
C GLN A 4 20.98 0.74 -25.08
N PRO A 5 22.11 0.41 -24.41
CA PRO A 5 22.38 0.81 -23.03
C PRO A 5 22.12 2.30 -22.85
N ILE A 6 21.45 2.66 -21.75
CA ILE A 6 21.28 4.07 -21.38
C ILE A 6 22.46 4.58 -20.54
N ALA A 7 23.45 3.73 -20.27
CA ALA A 7 24.73 4.13 -19.74
C ALA A 7 25.38 5.14 -20.71
N GLY A 8 25.84 6.28 -20.17
CA GLY A 8 26.43 7.36 -20.97
C GLY A 8 25.42 8.30 -21.66
N VAL A 9 24.11 8.10 -21.49
CA VAL A 9 23.12 9.10 -21.96
C VAL A 9 23.30 10.40 -21.19
N VAL A 10 23.52 11.50 -21.91
CA VAL A 10 23.57 12.84 -21.34
C VAL A 10 22.15 13.39 -21.25
N TRP A 11 21.60 13.42 -20.04
CA TRP A 11 20.27 13.95 -19.80
C TRP A 11 20.27 15.48 -19.74
N PRO A 12 19.19 16.16 -20.17
CA PRO A 12 19.03 17.59 -19.96
C PRO A 12 19.11 17.94 -18.47
N ALA A 13 19.91 18.95 -18.12
CA ALA A 13 20.08 19.38 -16.73
C ALA A 13 18.80 19.92 -16.06
N SER A 14 17.76 20.21 -16.86
CA SER A 14 16.43 20.64 -16.39
C SER A 14 15.42 19.50 -16.33
N LEU A 15 15.80 18.25 -16.65
CA LEU A 15 14.88 17.11 -16.64
C LEU A 15 14.42 16.81 -15.22
N GLN A 16 13.12 16.97 -14.97
CA GLN A 16 12.52 16.76 -13.65
C GLN A 16 11.76 15.44 -13.53
N GLN A 17 11.30 14.90 -14.67
CA GLN A 17 10.47 13.70 -14.71
C GLN A 17 10.94 12.82 -15.85
N LEU A 18 11.07 11.53 -15.58
CA LEU A 18 11.45 10.53 -16.56
C LEU A 18 10.57 9.29 -16.37
N SER A 19 9.97 8.84 -17.46
CA SER A 19 9.31 7.54 -17.54
C SER A 19 9.97 6.71 -18.63
N PHE A 20 10.28 5.46 -18.33
CA PHE A 20 10.70 4.49 -19.33
C PHE A 20 9.52 3.69 -19.83
N GLY A 21 9.32 3.64 -21.14
CA GLY A 21 8.22 2.89 -21.74
C GLY A 21 8.27 1.37 -21.50
N ASP A 22 7.16 0.70 -21.82
CA ASP A 22 6.83 -0.65 -21.39
C ASP A 22 7.92 -1.71 -21.62
N SER A 23 8.68 -1.62 -22.71
CA SER A 23 9.70 -2.62 -23.06
C SER A 23 11.10 -2.36 -22.48
N PHE A 24 11.28 -1.32 -21.67
CA PHE A 24 12.57 -1.00 -21.09
C PHE A 24 12.95 -2.00 -19.99
N ASN A 25 14.03 -2.75 -20.21
CA ASN A 25 14.56 -3.71 -19.24
C ASN A 25 16.11 -3.71 -19.21
N GLN A 26 16.70 -2.54 -19.45
CA GLN A 26 18.15 -2.39 -19.45
C GLN A 26 18.64 -2.00 -18.07
N SER A 27 19.90 -2.34 -17.74
CA SER A 27 20.48 -1.97 -16.45
C SER A 27 20.54 -0.46 -16.30
N ILE A 28 20.29 0.00 -15.08
CA ILE A 28 20.32 1.41 -14.71
C ILE A 28 21.41 1.74 -13.67
N ALA A 29 22.29 0.77 -13.36
CA ALA A 29 23.33 0.93 -12.33
C ALA A 29 24.35 2.03 -12.68
N GLU A 30 24.79 2.10 -13.94
CA GLU A 30 25.82 3.04 -14.41
C GLU A 30 25.23 4.32 -15.02
N VAL A 31 23.97 4.62 -14.74
CA VAL A 31 23.30 5.80 -15.30
C VAL A 31 23.62 7.04 -14.47
N VAL A 32 24.17 8.06 -15.12
CA VAL A 32 24.36 9.38 -14.50
C VAL A 32 23.05 10.16 -14.63
N TRP A 33 22.23 10.15 -13.58
CA TRP A 33 20.96 10.87 -13.58
C TRP A 33 21.15 12.39 -13.46
N PRO A 34 20.27 13.21 -14.07
CA PRO A 34 20.33 14.65 -13.89
C PRO A 34 19.95 15.02 -12.45
N ALA A 35 20.70 15.95 -11.86
CA ALA A 35 20.51 16.36 -10.47
C ALA A 35 19.11 16.95 -10.18
N SER A 36 18.39 17.41 -11.21
CA SER A 36 17.03 17.93 -11.12
C SER A 36 15.94 16.84 -11.13
N LEU A 37 16.27 15.56 -11.33
CA LEU A 37 15.27 14.50 -11.47
C LEU A 37 14.53 14.28 -10.15
N GLN A 38 13.23 14.50 -10.15
CA GLN A 38 12.35 14.39 -8.98
C GLN A 38 11.42 13.19 -9.06
N LEU A 39 11.03 12.79 -10.28
CA LEU A 39 10.18 11.63 -10.52
C LEU A 39 10.86 10.69 -11.51
N LEU A 40 10.97 9.43 -11.11
CA LEU A 40 11.38 8.34 -11.97
C LEU A 40 10.33 7.24 -11.94
N SER A 41 9.79 6.91 -13.12
CA SER A 41 8.90 5.78 -13.33
C SER A 41 9.54 4.80 -14.29
N THR A 42 9.53 3.53 -13.93
CA THR A 42 9.91 2.45 -14.82
C THR A 42 8.60 1.73 -15.13
N ASP A 43 8.16 1.71 -16.38
CA ASP A 43 6.88 1.09 -16.73
C ASP A 43 7.01 -0.45 -16.73
N TRP A 44 6.50 -1.15 -17.72
CA TRP A 44 6.15 -2.58 -17.57
C TRP A 44 7.29 -3.58 -17.29
N MET A 45 8.42 -3.51 -18.00
CA MET A 45 9.36 -4.65 -18.09
C MET A 45 10.66 -4.54 -17.29
N LEU A 46 10.94 -3.44 -16.58
CA LEU A 46 12.21 -3.32 -15.84
C LEU A 46 12.26 -4.36 -14.72
N ASN A 47 13.24 -5.26 -14.80
CA ASN A 47 13.51 -6.26 -13.77
C ASN A 47 15.02 -6.48 -13.60
N GLN A 48 15.79 -5.39 -13.63
CA GLN A 48 17.24 -5.41 -13.40
C GLN A 48 17.55 -5.07 -11.94
N PRO A 49 18.65 -5.60 -11.36
CA PRO A 49 19.06 -5.27 -9.99
C PRO A 49 19.26 -3.77 -9.80
N VAL A 50 18.91 -3.28 -8.61
CA VAL A 50 19.00 -1.85 -8.27
C VAL A 50 19.83 -1.55 -7.02
N ALA A 51 20.54 -2.55 -6.49
CA ALA A 51 21.40 -2.40 -5.32
C ALA A 51 22.54 -1.38 -5.55
N GLU A 52 23.12 -1.39 -6.75
CA GLU A 52 24.25 -0.53 -7.13
C GLU A 52 23.84 0.78 -7.82
N VAL A 53 22.53 1.08 -7.87
CA VAL A 53 22.05 2.28 -8.55
C VAL A 53 22.33 3.52 -7.72
N LEU A 54 23.07 4.47 -8.32
CA LEU A 54 23.27 5.80 -7.75
C LEU A 54 22.05 6.67 -8.05
N TRP A 55 21.05 6.66 -7.18
CA TRP A 55 19.83 7.44 -7.39
C TRP A 55 20.09 8.97 -7.38
N PRO A 56 19.31 9.76 -8.14
CA PRO A 56 19.48 11.21 -8.16
C PRO A 56 19.22 11.83 -6.79
N VAL A 57 20.04 12.81 -6.43
CA VAL A 57 20.00 13.48 -5.12
C VAL A 57 18.70 14.25 -4.85
N SER A 58 17.91 14.54 -5.89
CA SER A 58 16.62 15.24 -5.79
C SER A 58 15.41 14.30 -5.96
N LEU A 59 15.62 12.98 -6.05
CA LEU A 59 14.54 12.03 -6.35
C LEU A 59 13.55 11.96 -5.19
N GLN A 60 12.30 12.37 -5.44
CA GLN A 60 11.23 12.38 -4.45
C GLN A 60 10.24 11.25 -4.67
N ARG A 61 10.05 10.81 -5.92
CA ARG A 61 9.07 9.79 -6.30
C ARG A 61 9.71 8.75 -7.20
N LEU A 62 9.62 7.50 -6.79
CA LEU A 62 10.09 6.34 -7.54
C LEU A 62 8.97 5.33 -7.69
N SER A 63 8.70 4.94 -8.93
CA SER A 63 7.76 3.87 -9.24
C SER A 63 8.45 2.79 -10.05
N PHE A 64 8.49 1.58 -9.51
CA PHE A 64 8.79 0.38 -10.27
C PHE A 64 7.53 -0.14 -10.93
N GLY A 65 7.65 -0.67 -12.14
CA GLY A 65 6.49 -1.16 -12.86
C GLY A 65 6.34 -2.68 -12.76
N TRP A 66 5.52 -3.23 -13.65
CA TRP A 66 4.88 -4.52 -13.43
C TRP A 66 5.85 -5.68 -13.16
N ALA A 67 6.96 -5.77 -13.89
CA ALA A 67 7.85 -6.94 -13.85
C ALA A 67 8.93 -6.90 -12.76
N PHE A 68 9.08 -5.79 -12.03
CA PHE A 68 10.17 -5.65 -11.06
C PHE A 68 10.00 -6.62 -9.88
N ASP A 69 10.95 -7.55 -9.73
CA ASP A 69 10.98 -8.54 -8.64
C ASP A 69 12.42 -8.83 -8.20
N GLN A 70 13.21 -7.77 -8.02
CA GLN A 70 14.60 -7.88 -7.55
C GLN A 70 14.72 -7.67 -6.04
N PRO A 71 15.73 -8.27 -5.38
CA PRO A 71 16.01 -8.00 -3.97
C PRO A 71 16.31 -6.53 -3.73
N ILE A 72 15.82 -6.00 -2.61
CA ILE A 72 15.99 -4.57 -2.25
C ILE A 72 16.66 -4.35 -0.89
N ALA A 73 17.16 -5.41 -0.24
CA ALA A 73 17.78 -5.32 1.09
C ALA A 73 19.03 -4.44 1.10
N GLU A 74 19.80 -4.44 0.01
CA GLU A 74 21.07 -3.72 -0.13
C GLU A 74 20.92 -2.38 -0.87
N VAL A 75 19.68 -1.97 -1.18
CA VAL A 75 19.45 -0.73 -1.94
C VAL A 75 19.64 0.48 -1.06
N VAL A 76 20.52 1.39 -1.47
CA VAL A 76 20.70 2.70 -0.85
C VAL A 76 19.72 3.69 -1.47
N TRP A 77 18.55 3.87 -0.84
CA TRP A 77 17.53 4.81 -1.33
C TRP A 77 17.97 6.27 -1.20
N PRO A 78 17.54 7.17 -2.11
CA PRO A 78 17.88 8.58 -2.02
C PRO A 78 17.21 9.24 -0.81
N LEU A 79 17.96 10.07 -0.10
CA LEU A 79 17.53 10.70 1.15
C LEU A 79 16.24 11.54 1.08
N PRO A 80 15.87 12.21 -0.03
CA PRO A 80 14.59 12.94 -0.09
C PRO A 80 13.42 12.10 -0.63
N LEU A 81 13.57 10.78 -0.81
CA LEU A 81 12.50 9.94 -1.36
C LEU A 81 11.27 9.96 -0.46
N GLN A 82 10.14 10.45 -0.98
CA GLN A 82 8.88 10.58 -0.24
C GLN A 82 7.87 9.50 -0.62
N GLN A 83 7.92 9.03 -1.88
CA GLN A 83 6.99 8.05 -2.40
C GLN A 83 7.73 6.95 -3.14
N LEU A 84 7.45 5.71 -2.75
CA LEU A 84 7.97 4.50 -3.39
C LEU A 84 6.82 3.55 -3.69
N SER A 85 6.69 3.18 -4.96
CA SER A 85 5.70 2.22 -5.41
C SER A 85 6.38 1.05 -6.11
N PHE A 86 6.04 -0.17 -5.70
CA PHE A 86 6.41 -1.38 -6.39
C PHE A 86 5.24 -1.85 -7.27
N GLY A 87 5.56 -2.19 -8.52
CA GLY A 87 4.59 -2.75 -9.44
C GLY A 87 4.19 -4.18 -9.06
N SER A 88 3.23 -4.72 -9.80
CA SER A 88 2.52 -5.95 -9.41
C SER A 88 3.41 -7.16 -9.17
N GLY A 89 4.53 -7.31 -9.86
CA GLY A 89 5.40 -8.49 -9.81
C GLY A 89 6.25 -8.60 -8.55
N PHE A 90 6.43 -7.50 -7.80
CA PHE A 90 7.31 -7.49 -6.64
C PHE A 90 6.81 -8.43 -5.53
N ASN A 91 7.60 -9.45 -5.20
CA ASN A 91 7.31 -10.39 -4.13
C ASN A 91 8.60 -10.84 -3.40
N ARG A 92 9.54 -9.91 -3.22
CA ARG A 92 10.76 -10.14 -2.43
C ARG A 92 10.57 -9.75 -0.98
N SER A 93 11.28 -10.44 -0.09
CA SER A 93 11.30 -10.11 1.33
C SER A 93 11.79 -8.67 1.50
N ILE A 94 11.13 -7.95 2.40
CA ILE A 94 11.52 -6.60 2.82
C ILE A 94 12.11 -6.58 4.23
N ALA A 95 12.40 -7.75 4.80
CA ALA A 95 13.15 -7.86 6.04
C ALA A 95 14.57 -7.29 5.86
N GLY A 96 15.02 -6.46 6.80
CA GLY A 96 16.34 -5.83 6.75
C GLY A 96 16.49 -4.66 5.78
N VAL A 97 15.43 -4.27 5.05
CA VAL A 97 15.47 -3.09 4.17
C VAL A 97 15.61 -1.82 5.01
N VAL A 98 16.61 -1.01 4.67
CA VAL A 98 16.81 0.32 5.27
C VAL A 98 16.05 1.37 4.45
N TRP A 99 14.84 1.70 4.88
CA TRP A 99 14.03 2.72 4.21
C TRP A 99 14.56 4.15 4.48
N PRO A 100 14.42 5.09 3.52
CA PRO A 100 14.84 6.47 3.75
C PRO A 100 13.91 7.14 4.77
N ALA A 101 14.49 7.95 5.66
CA ALA A 101 13.78 8.59 6.76
C ALA A 101 12.73 9.64 6.32
N SER A 102 12.72 10.00 5.04
CA SER A 102 11.73 10.88 4.41
C SER A 102 10.53 10.15 3.82
N LEU A 103 10.53 8.81 3.76
CA LEU A 103 9.51 8.04 3.05
C LEU A 103 8.14 8.21 3.73
N GLN A 104 7.19 8.76 3.00
CA GLN A 104 5.83 9.04 3.51
C GLN A 104 4.81 8.06 2.95
N GLN A 105 5.02 7.55 1.73
CA GLN A 105 4.09 6.66 1.06
C GLN A 105 4.84 5.47 0.50
N LEU A 106 4.39 4.28 0.88
CA LEU A 106 4.93 3.02 0.38
C LEU A 106 3.79 2.15 -0.14
N SER A 107 3.93 1.71 -1.38
CA SER A 107 3.01 0.79 -2.02
C SER A 107 3.74 -0.48 -2.43
N LEU A 108 3.33 -1.62 -1.86
CA LEU A 108 3.91 -2.93 -2.15
C LEU A 108 3.12 -3.61 -3.27
N GLY A 109 3.79 -4.39 -4.12
CA GLY A 109 3.21 -4.96 -5.33
C GLY A 109 1.99 -5.87 -5.10
N SER A 110 1.15 -6.01 -6.12
CA SER A 110 -0.03 -6.91 -6.14
C SER A 110 0.26 -8.36 -5.80
N HIS A 111 1.47 -8.85 -6.09
CA HIS A 111 1.91 -10.21 -5.76
C HIS A 111 2.67 -10.31 -4.43
N PHE A 112 2.89 -9.20 -3.73
CA PHE A 112 3.63 -9.20 -2.48
C PHE A 112 2.89 -10.02 -1.43
N ASN A 113 3.50 -11.10 -0.99
CA ASN A 113 2.98 -12.00 0.03
C ASN A 113 4.09 -12.51 0.95
N GLN A 114 5.03 -11.63 1.29
CA GLN A 114 6.12 -11.93 2.22
C GLN A 114 5.77 -11.48 3.63
N SER A 115 6.29 -12.19 4.63
CA SER A 115 6.11 -11.79 6.03
C SER A 115 6.65 -10.38 6.25
N ILE A 116 5.91 -9.60 7.03
CA ILE A 116 6.30 -8.24 7.44
C ILE A 116 6.58 -8.15 8.95
N VAL A 117 6.58 -9.29 9.64
CA VAL A 117 6.97 -9.34 11.05
C VAL A 117 8.47 -9.01 11.16
N GLY A 118 8.82 -8.10 12.06
CA GLY A 118 10.20 -7.63 12.23
C GLY A 118 10.67 -6.60 11.20
N VAL A 119 9.82 -6.17 10.27
CA VAL A 119 10.15 -5.07 9.35
C VAL A 119 10.21 -3.76 10.14
N VAL A 120 11.32 -3.03 9.97
CA VAL A 120 11.52 -1.70 10.56
C VAL A 120 11.03 -0.66 9.57
N TRP A 121 9.87 -0.07 9.82
CA TRP A 121 9.31 0.98 8.97
C TRP A 121 9.91 2.36 9.28
N PRO A 122 10.04 3.26 8.29
CA PRO A 122 10.54 4.61 8.56
C PRO A 122 9.53 5.41 9.39
N ALA A 123 10.04 6.20 10.34
CA ALA A 123 9.22 6.95 11.29
C ALA A 123 8.36 8.05 10.63
N SER A 124 8.60 8.36 9.36
CA SER A 124 7.83 9.30 8.55
C SER A 124 6.67 8.66 7.78
N LEU A 125 6.55 7.32 7.76
CA LEU A 125 5.61 6.62 6.90
C LEU A 125 4.16 6.95 7.29
N GLN A 126 3.40 7.54 6.39
CA GLN A 126 2.02 7.96 6.62
C GLN A 126 1.02 7.05 5.91
N GLN A 127 1.42 6.48 4.77
CA GLN A 127 0.55 5.64 3.94
C GLN A 127 1.28 4.36 3.57
N LEU A 128 0.64 3.23 3.83
CA LEU A 128 1.14 1.91 3.46
C LEU A 128 0.03 1.13 2.78
N SER A 129 0.28 0.66 1.57
CA SER A 129 -0.68 -0.16 0.83
C SER A 129 -0.11 -1.53 0.49
N PHE A 130 -0.82 -2.56 0.94
CA PHE A 130 -0.74 -3.92 0.45
C PHE A 130 -1.86 -4.13 -0.57
N HIS A 131 -1.52 -4.70 -1.71
CA HIS A 131 -2.47 -5.01 -2.78
C HIS A 131 -2.97 -6.46 -2.67
N TRP A 132 -3.43 -7.05 -3.78
CA TRP A 132 -4.32 -8.21 -3.81
C TRP A 132 -3.85 -9.43 -3.02
N LYS A 133 -2.63 -9.95 -3.24
CA LYS A 133 -2.21 -11.28 -2.75
C LYS A 133 -1.64 -11.32 -1.33
N PHE A 134 -1.62 -10.21 -0.61
CA PHE A 134 -1.07 -10.19 0.74
C PHE A 134 -2.01 -10.90 1.72
N ILE A 135 -1.60 -12.08 2.19
CA ILE A 135 -2.37 -12.93 3.11
C ILE A 135 -1.60 -13.30 4.37
N GLN A 136 -0.47 -12.63 4.65
CA GLN A 136 0.38 -12.95 5.78
C GLN A 136 -0.21 -12.48 7.11
N PHE A 137 0.10 -13.23 8.18
CA PHE A 137 -0.25 -12.81 9.54
C PHE A 137 0.42 -11.47 9.87
N ILE A 138 -0.35 -10.59 10.49
CA ILE A 138 0.12 -9.26 10.93
C ILE A 138 0.16 -9.12 12.47
N ALA A 139 -0.12 -10.20 13.20
CA ALA A 139 0.13 -10.26 14.63
C ALA A 139 1.63 -10.10 14.89
N GLY A 140 2.00 -9.23 15.82
CA GLY A 140 3.41 -8.90 16.12
C GLY A 140 4.08 -7.90 15.17
N VAL A 141 3.36 -7.35 14.19
CA VAL A 141 3.88 -6.25 13.36
C VAL A 141 3.92 -4.96 14.16
N VAL A 142 5.08 -4.32 14.19
CA VAL A 142 5.27 -3.00 14.80
C VAL A 142 5.07 -1.94 13.72
N TRP A 143 3.91 -1.28 13.71
CA TRP A 143 3.62 -0.20 12.75
C TRP A 143 4.26 1.12 13.17
N PRO A 144 4.68 1.98 12.21
CA PRO A 144 5.24 3.28 12.54
C PRO A 144 4.16 4.19 13.14
N ALA A 145 4.52 4.97 14.16
CA ALA A 145 3.58 5.82 14.88
C ALA A 145 2.90 6.86 13.97
N SER A 146 3.58 7.30 12.90
CA SER A 146 3.07 8.25 11.92
C SER A 146 2.02 7.69 10.96
N LEU A 147 1.78 6.38 10.95
CA LEU A 147 0.91 5.74 9.95
C LEU A 147 -0.53 6.22 10.08
N GLN A 148 -1.06 6.81 9.01
CA GLN A 148 -2.41 7.37 8.95
C GLN A 148 -3.34 6.56 8.07
N GLN A 149 -2.79 5.94 7.03
CA GLN A 149 -3.56 5.15 6.08
C GLN A 149 -2.89 3.81 5.88
N LEU A 150 -3.68 2.75 6.02
CA LEU A 150 -3.26 1.39 5.77
C LEU A 150 -4.31 0.70 4.92
N SER A 151 -3.91 0.11 3.80
CA SER A 151 -4.81 -0.69 2.98
C SER A 151 -4.30 -2.10 2.81
N PHE A 152 -5.20 -3.07 2.90
CA PHE A 152 -4.96 -4.49 2.62
C PHE A 152 -5.84 -4.92 1.47
N GLY A 153 -5.29 -5.67 0.50
CA GLY A 153 -6.03 -6.14 -0.67
C GLY A 153 -7.04 -7.26 -0.41
N ASP A 154 -7.75 -7.61 -1.48
CA ASP A 154 -8.97 -8.43 -1.50
C ASP A 154 -8.89 -9.82 -0.85
N TYR A 155 -7.68 -10.38 -0.76
CA TYR A 155 -7.45 -11.70 -0.18
C TYR A 155 -7.03 -11.67 1.29
N PHE A 156 -6.81 -10.50 1.89
CA PHE A 156 -6.44 -10.41 3.29
C PHE A 156 -7.60 -10.86 4.20
N ASN A 157 -7.43 -12.00 4.84
CA ASN A 157 -8.45 -12.64 5.68
C ASN A 157 -7.90 -13.10 7.05
N GLN A 158 -6.78 -12.51 7.50
CA GLN A 158 -6.12 -12.92 8.72
C GLN A 158 -6.77 -12.34 9.98
N PRO A 159 -6.68 -13.03 11.14
CA PRO A 159 -7.17 -12.50 12.40
C PRO A 159 -6.48 -11.17 12.76
N ILE A 160 -7.28 -10.18 13.18
CA ILE A 160 -6.79 -8.86 13.57
C ILE A 160 -6.94 -8.55 15.06
N ALA A 161 -7.44 -9.51 15.85
CA ALA A 161 -7.76 -9.31 17.26
C ALA A 161 -6.52 -8.99 18.13
N GLU A 162 -5.36 -9.56 17.76
CA GLU A 162 -4.09 -9.40 18.48
C GLU A 162 -3.18 -8.33 17.83
N VAL A 163 -3.72 -7.55 16.89
CA VAL A 163 -2.94 -6.53 16.19
C VAL A 163 -2.94 -5.23 16.98
N VAL A 164 -1.74 -4.73 17.26
CA VAL A 164 -1.55 -3.42 17.89
C VAL A 164 -1.49 -2.35 16.81
N TRP A 165 -2.57 -1.57 16.66
CA TRP A 165 -2.66 -0.52 15.64
C TRP A 165 -1.99 0.79 16.09
N PRO A 166 -1.38 1.57 15.18
CA PRO A 166 -0.76 2.85 15.52
C PRO A 166 -1.83 3.89 15.89
N ALA A 167 -1.52 4.74 16.87
CA ALA A 167 -2.48 5.67 17.47
C ALA A 167 -3.06 6.71 16.48
N TYR A 168 -2.33 7.03 15.41
CA TYR A 168 -2.73 8.03 14.42
C TYR A 168 -3.37 7.42 13.16
N LEU A 169 -3.65 6.12 13.16
CA LEU A 169 -4.32 5.48 12.03
C LEU A 169 -5.71 6.09 11.86
N LYS A 170 -5.95 6.74 10.73
CA LYS A 170 -7.24 7.36 10.40
C LYS A 170 -8.13 6.40 9.62
N ALA A 171 -7.53 5.61 8.76
CA ALA A 171 -8.23 4.66 7.90
C ALA A 171 -7.43 3.37 7.80
N ALA A 172 -8.09 2.25 8.11
CA ALA A 172 -7.70 0.93 7.64
C ALA A 172 -8.74 0.49 6.61
N ILE A 173 -8.31 0.22 5.37
CA ILE A 173 -9.17 -0.33 4.32
C ILE A 173 -8.81 -1.80 4.18
N VAL A 174 -9.75 -2.67 4.53
CA VAL A 174 -9.64 -4.11 4.23
C VAL A 174 -10.66 -4.41 3.15
N TRP A 175 -10.18 -4.79 1.97
CA TRP A 175 -11.05 -5.30 0.93
C TRP A 175 -11.36 -6.75 1.26
N ALA A 176 -12.57 -7.03 1.76
CA ALA A 176 -13.00 -8.39 2.00
C ALA A 176 -13.67 -8.91 0.74
N SER A 177 -13.03 -9.84 0.01
CA SER A 177 -13.76 -10.66 -0.96
C SER A 177 -14.64 -11.66 -0.20
N LEU A 178 -15.96 -11.52 -0.29
CA LEU A 178 -16.90 -12.59 0.06
C LEU A 178 -16.82 -13.66 -1.02
N GLN A 179 -15.74 -14.45 -1.05
CA GLN A 179 -15.81 -15.74 -1.73
C GLN A 179 -16.71 -16.66 -0.91
N PRO A 180 -17.64 -17.42 -1.53
CA PRO A 180 -18.47 -18.39 -0.84
C PRO A 180 -17.59 -19.57 -0.41
N THR A 181 -16.86 -19.40 0.70
CA THR A 181 -16.19 -20.50 1.37
C THR A 181 -17.10 -20.99 2.49
N HIS A 182 -17.36 -22.29 2.52
CA HIS A 182 -18.27 -22.96 3.45
C HIS A 182 -17.85 -22.89 4.94
N HIS A 183 -16.84 -22.09 5.30
CA HIS A 183 -16.36 -21.96 6.66
C HIS A 183 -16.66 -20.58 7.23
N ARG A 184 -17.61 -20.55 8.17
CA ARG A 184 -17.89 -19.41 9.05
C ARG A 184 -16.65 -19.09 9.89
N SER A 185 -15.85 -18.13 9.48
CA SER A 185 -14.92 -17.44 10.37
C SER A 185 -15.61 -16.18 10.90
N ARG A 186 -15.91 -16.18 12.20
CA ARG A 186 -16.46 -15.03 12.94
C ARG A 186 -15.35 -13.99 13.11
N VAL A 187 -15.55 -12.79 12.56
CA VAL A 187 -14.76 -11.61 12.95
C VAL A 187 -15.42 -11.02 14.21
N THR A 188 -14.84 -11.27 15.37
CA THR A 188 -15.27 -10.67 16.65
C THR A 188 -14.10 -9.95 17.31
N GLY A 189 -14.33 -8.72 17.76
CA GLY A 189 -13.37 -7.93 18.54
C GLY A 189 -12.99 -6.61 17.89
N LEU A 190 -13.89 -5.63 17.91
CA LEU A 190 -13.61 -4.27 17.42
C LEU A 190 -14.27 -3.23 18.36
N PRO A 191 -13.54 -2.18 18.78
CA PRO A 191 -14.08 -1.13 19.64
C PRO A 191 -14.99 -0.17 18.86
N ALA A 192 -16.14 0.14 19.43
CA ALA A 192 -17.16 1.00 18.84
C ALA A 192 -17.00 2.47 19.24
N ALA A 193 -17.07 3.39 18.27
CA ALA A 193 -17.98 4.57 18.27
C ALA A 193 -17.67 5.60 17.16
N ALA A 194 -18.58 5.64 16.17
CA ALA A 194 -19.28 6.78 15.51
C ALA A 194 -18.52 7.97 14.86
N ILE A 195 -18.98 8.60 13.75
CA ILE A 195 -20.00 8.39 12.67
C ILE A 195 -19.58 9.31 11.50
N LEU A 196 -19.83 8.87 10.26
CA LEU A 196 -19.65 9.60 8.99
C LEU A 196 -20.65 10.78 8.81
N ARG A 197 -20.17 11.87 8.19
CA ARG A 197 -20.96 12.66 7.23
C ARG A 197 -20.10 12.93 5.99
N GLY A 198 -20.59 12.46 4.85
CA GLY A 198 -19.99 12.76 3.55
C GLY A 198 -19.88 11.50 2.73
N LEU A 199 -20.97 11.17 2.01
CA LEU A 199 -20.98 10.56 0.67
C LEU A 199 -22.45 10.16 0.36
N LEU A 200 -23.27 11.20 0.15
CA LEU A 200 -24.53 11.11 -0.57
C LEU A 200 -24.39 12.02 -1.78
N GLN A 201 -23.84 11.49 -2.87
CA GLN A 201 -23.90 12.04 -4.23
C GLN A 201 -23.23 11.01 -5.13
N THR A 202 -23.92 9.91 -5.43
CA THR A 202 -24.38 9.48 -6.76
C THR A 202 -24.67 7.97 -6.55
N THR A 203 -25.69 7.27 -7.02
CA THR A 203 -26.83 7.51 -7.91
C THR A 203 -27.87 6.42 -7.56
N HIS A 204 -29.13 6.66 -7.92
CA HIS A 204 -30.32 5.79 -7.83
C HIS A 204 -30.17 4.34 -7.33
N HIS A 205 -30.72 4.05 -6.14
CA HIS A 205 -31.76 3.02 -5.90
C HIS A 205 -32.15 3.01 -4.41
N ARG A 206 -33.18 3.80 -4.06
CA ARG A 206 -33.61 4.12 -2.69
C ARG A 206 -34.27 2.98 -1.88
N ASN A 207 -34.59 1.82 -2.46
CA ASN A 207 -35.60 0.92 -1.85
C ASN A 207 -35.15 -0.50 -1.44
N ARG A 208 -33.85 -0.78 -1.31
CA ARG A 208 -33.38 -2.11 -0.82
C ARG A 208 -32.49 -2.10 0.42
N VAL A 209 -32.12 -0.92 0.92
CA VAL A 209 -31.27 -0.77 2.12
C VAL A 209 -32.03 -1.05 3.44
N ALA A 210 -33.37 -1.09 3.42
CA ALA A 210 -34.18 -1.13 4.64
C ALA A 210 -34.48 -2.52 5.24
N ARG A 211 -33.94 -3.63 4.71
CA ARG A 211 -34.35 -5.00 5.14
C ARG A 211 -33.32 -5.81 5.94
N LEU A 212 -32.18 -5.25 6.32
CA LEU A 212 -31.16 -5.96 7.09
C LEU A 212 -30.93 -5.44 8.52
N LEU A 213 -31.81 -4.57 9.03
CA LEU A 213 -31.67 -3.98 10.37
C LEU A 213 -32.56 -4.58 11.46
N THR A 214 -33.34 -5.65 11.22
CA THR A 214 -34.39 -6.06 12.18
C THR A 214 -34.15 -7.34 12.99
N LYS A 215 -32.94 -7.89 13.06
CA LYS A 215 -32.65 -8.98 14.02
C LYS A 215 -31.24 -8.92 14.59
N CYS A 216 -31.00 -7.98 15.50
CA CYS A 216 -29.92 -8.04 16.49
C CYS A 216 -30.29 -7.18 17.71
N ASP A 217 -31.37 -7.55 18.40
CA ASP A 217 -31.64 -7.05 19.75
C ASP A 217 -30.84 -7.90 20.76
N SER A 218 -29.55 -7.58 20.85
CA SER A 218 -28.73 -7.62 22.06
C SER A 218 -27.28 -7.43 21.62
N TRP A 219 -26.54 -6.63 22.41
CA TRP A 219 -25.16 -6.16 22.20
C TRP A 219 -25.02 -4.88 21.36
N ARG A 220 -24.76 -3.79 22.10
CA ARG A 220 -24.52 -2.42 21.64
C ARG A 220 -23.15 -2.31 20.95
N THR A 221 -23.08 -2.44 19.63
CA THR A 221 -22.01 -1.89 18.77
C THR A 221 -22.51 -1.80 17.32
N SER A 222 -22.71 -0.59 16.79
CA SER A 222 -23.21 -0.39 15.41
C SER A 222 -22.08 -0.47 14.38
N LEU A 223 -22.08 -1.56 13.61
CA LEU A 223 -21.35 -1.76 12.35
C LEU A 223 -22.02 -0.91 11.25
N ALA A 224 -21.31 0.03 10.63
CA ALA A 224 -21.83 0.73 9.45
C ALA A 224 -21.33 0.01 8.18
N VAL A 225 -22.12 -0.96 7.70
CA VAL A 225 -21.95 -1.58 6.38
C VAL A 225 -22.57 -0.63 5.36
N THR A 226 -21.79 -0.03 4.46
CA THR A 226 -22.34 0.80 3.38
C THR A 226 -22.28 0.08 2.04
N ALA A 227 -23.48 -0.16 1.51
CA ALA A 227 -23.87 -0.54 0.14
C ALA A 227 -23.31 -1.86 -0.44
N VAL A 228 -24.25 -2.72 -0.84
CA VAL A 228 -24.03 -3.90 -1.69
C VAL A 228 -24.35 -3.49 -3.12
N GLU A 229 -23.38 -3.59 -4.02
CA GLU A 229 -23.61 -3.35 -5.46
C GLU A 229 -24.21 -4.61 -6.11
N PRO A 230 -25.20 -4.51 -7.02
CA PRO A 230 -25.97 -5.68 -7.46
C PRO A 230 -25.21 -6.67 -8.36
N ARG A 231 -23.94 -6.42 -8.67
CA ARG A 231 -23.13 -7.30 -9.54
C ARG A 231 -21.73 -7.63 -9.01
N SER A 232 -21.38 -7.18 -7.82
CA SER A 232 -20.14 -7.55 -7.14
C SER A 232 -20.34 -7.37 -5.63
N LEU A 233 -20.13 -8.44 -4.85
CA LEU A 233 -20.17 -8.43 -3.39
C LEU A 233 -18.94 -7.70 -2.84
N VAL A 234 -18.86 -6.39 -3.06
CA VAL A 234 -17.86 -5.52 -2.44
C VAL A 234 -18.45 -5.00 -1.13
N VAL A 235 -17.84 -5.37 0.00
CA VAL A 235 -18.18 -4.82 1.32
C VAL A 235 -17.10 -3.82 1.69
N TRP A 236 -17.49 -2.55 1.82
CA TRP A 236 -16.62 -1.52 2.38
C TRP A 236 -16.62 -1.63 3.90
N VAL A 237 -15.46 -1.88 4.49
CA VAL A 237 -15.27 -1.74 5.94
C VAL A 237 -14.33 -0.56 6.17
N LEU A 238 -14.90 0.63 6.41
CA LEU A 238 -14.15 1.83 6.74
C LEU A 238 -13.97 1.89 8.26
N PHE A 239 -12.73 1.75 8.74
CA PHE A 239 -12.39 1.93 10.15
C PHE A 239 -11.88 3.35 10.40
N LEU A 240 -12.64 4.17 11.14
CA LEU A 240 -12.18 5.47 11.63
C LEU A 240 -11.74 5.33 13.09
N ALA A 241 -10.46 5.54 13.39
CA ALA A 241 -9.99 5.58 14.79
C ALA A 241 -10.09 7.00 15.36
N LYS A 242 -10.56 7.09 16.61
CA LYS A 242 -10.78 8.35 17.33
C LYS A 242 -9.65 8.60 18.34
N LYS A 243 -9.17 9.84 18.38
CA LYS A 243 -8.23 10.37 19.38
C LYS A 243 -8.84 10.27 20.78
N ASN A 244 -8.21 9.53 21.70
CA ASN A 244 -8.51 9.65 23.13
C ASN A 244 -8.12 11.07 23.60
N LYS A 245 -9.11 11.85 24.02
CA LYS A 245 -8.86 13.02 24.86
C LYS A 245 -8.88 12.51 26.29
N GLY A 246 -7.74 12.65 26.98
CA GLY A 246 -7.61 12.32 28.39
C GLY A 246 -8.54 13.17 29.25
N GLY A 247 -9.02 12.52 30.31
CA GLY A 247 -9.64 13.05 31.51
C GLY A 247 -9.36 12.05 32.61
#